data_AF-A0A8J7PNF9-F1
#
_entry.id   AF-A0A8J7PNF9-F1
#
_cell.length_a   1.000
_cell.length_b   1.000
_cell.length_c   1.000
_cell.angle_alpha   90.00
_cell.angle_beta   90.00
_cell.angle_gamma   90.00
#
_symmetry.space_group_name_H-M   'P 1'
#
loop_
_entity.id
_entity.type
_entity.pdbx_description
1 polymer ?
#
loop_
_entity_poly.entity_id
_entity_poly.type
_entity_poly.pdbx_seq_one_letter_code
_entity_poly.pdbx_strand_id
1 'polypeptide(L)'
;MTCPPELGAILLDILRDGLLACRSAGWSGDAGRAAVEADHLHNIPDLLADYSPERLQYYWEVERPVFAKRCSPDQLLMWKEHWERLRRFIDQPDKWAWRDKF
;
A
#
# COMPACT_ATOMS: atom_id res chain seq x y z
N MET A 1 -0.29 16.49 -6.28
CA MET A 1 -0.83 15.23 -5.77
C MET A 1 -2.30 15.43 -5.49
N THR A 2 -3.16 14.56 -6.00
CA THR A 2 -4.61 14.54 -5.70
C THR A 2 -4.93 13.56 -4.57
N CYS A 3 -3.93 12.96 -3.93
CA CYS A 3 -4.18 12.09 -2.78
C CYS A 3 -4.57 12.91 -1.54
N PRO A 4 -5.65 12.56 -0.81
CA PRO A 4 -5.94 13.17 0.48
C PRO A 4 -4.70 13.09 1.40
N PRO A 5 -4.29 14.18 2.08
CA PRO A 5 -3.01 14.23 2.79
C PRO A 5 -2.81 13.09 3.81
N GLU A 6 -3.86 12.72 4.55
CA GLU A 6 -3.82 11.64 5.53
C GLU A 6 -3.63 10.27 4.87
N LEU A 7 -4.33 10.02 3.76
CA LEU A 7 -4.15 8.81 2.96
C LEU A 7 -2.75 8.76 2.34
N GLY A 8 -2.29 9.89 1.81
CA GLY A 8 -0.97 10.02 1.22
C GLY A 8 0.15 9.70 2.21
N ALA A 9 0.01 10.14 3.46
CA ALA A 9 0.96 9.78 4.52
C ALA A 9 1.00 8.26 4.77
N ILE A 10 -0.16 7.59 4.83
CA ILE A 10 -0.23 6.13 5.01
C ILE A 10 0.40 5.39 3.82
N LEU A 11 0.08 5.80 2.60
CA LEU A 11 0.64 5.20 1.39
C LEU A 11 2.16 5.41 1.30
N LEU A 12 2.66 6.56 1.72
CA LEU A 12 4.10 6.83 1.81
C LEU A 12 4.79 5.97 2.86
N ASP A 13 4.15 5.70 4.00
CA ASP A 13 4.68 4.79 5.01
C ASP A 13 4.78 3.36 4.46
N ILE A 14 3.72 2.88 3.77
CA ILE A 14 3.73 1.57 3.09
C ILE A 14 4.86 1.51 2.05
N LEU A 15 5.01 2.56 1.23
CA LEU A 15 6.05 2.63 0.21
C LEU A 15 7.45 2.59 0.84
N ARG A 16 7.66 3.36 1.91
CA ARG A 16 8.94 3.41 2.62
C ARG A 16 9.33 2.06 3.20
N ASP A 17 8.43 1.44 3.96
CA ASP A 17 8.72 0.17 4.62
C ASP A 17 8.86 -0.96 3.61
N GLY A 18 8.12 -0.92 2.52
CA GLY A 18 8.28 -1.85 1.40
C GLY A 18 9.61 -1.70 0.68
N LEU A 19 10.08 -0.47 0.43
CA LEU A 19 11.41 -0.28 -0.15
C LEU A 19 12.51 -0.80 0.78
N LEU A 20 12.35 -0.67 2.10
CA LEU A 20 13.26 -1.26 3.08
C LEU A 20 13.22 -2.79 3.04
N ALA A 21 12.03 -3.38 2.92
CA ALA A 21 11.84 -4.83 2.78
C ALA A 21 12.47 -5.37 1.49
N CYS A 22 12.21 -4.72 0.34
CA CYS A 22 12.86 -5.00 -0.95
C CYS A 22 14.39 -4.99 -0.80
N ARG A 23 14.93 -3.92 -0.20
CA ARG A 23 16.36 -3.74 0.00
C ARG A 23 16.93 -4.85 0.88
N SER A 24 16.28 -5.19 1.99
CA SER A 24 16.72 -6.24 2.91
C SER A 24 16.78 -7.60 2.21
N ALA A 25 15.73 -7.95 1.46
CA ALA A 25 15.68 -9.19 0.67
C ALA A 25 16.78 -9.24 -0.40
N GLY A 26 17.03 -8.12 -1.08
CA GLY A 26 18.13 -8.00 -2.04
C GLY A 26 19.50 -8.27 -1.41
N TRP A 27 19.78 -7.67 -0.25
CA TRP A 27 21.04 -7.89 0.47
C TRP A 27 21.21 -9.31 1.02
N SER A 28 20.11 -10.01 1.32
CA SER A 28 20.14 -11.41 1.74
C SER A 28 20.20 -12.41 0.58
N GLY A 29 20.26 -11.94 -0.68
CA GLY A 29 20.25 -12.80 -1.86
C GLY A 29 18.88 -13.42 -2.18
N ASP A 30 17.81 -12.95 -1.55
CA ASP A 30 16.45 -13.43 -1.78
C ASP A 30 15.74 -12.57 -2.85
N ALA A 31 16.12 -12.80 -4.10
CA ALA A 31 15.54 -12.11 -5.25
C ALA A 31 14.03 -12.37 -5.39
N GLY A 32 13.58 -13.56 -4.99
CA GLY A 32 12.15 -13.91 -5.00
C GLY A 32 11.35 -13.01 -4.06
N ARG A 33 11.83 -12.83 -2.83
CA ARG A 33 11.18 -11.92 -1.89
C ARG A 33 11.24 -10.47 -2.36
N ALA A 34 12.39 -10.00 -2.86
CA ALA A 34 12.50 -8.65 -3.37
C ALA A 34 11.49 -8.35 -4.50
N ALA A 35 11.25 -9.32 -5.39
CA ALA A 35 10.24 -9.20 -6.45
C ALA A 35 8.81 -9.15 -5.88
N VAL A 36 8.49 -10.00 -4.89
CA VAL A 36 7.17 -9.99 -4.23
C VAL A 36 6.88 -8.65 -3.54
N GLU A 37 7.87 -8.06 -2.88
CA GLU A 37 7.75 -6.74 -2.26
C GLU A 37 7.58 -5.66 -3.33
N ALA A 38 8.36 -5.70 -4.42
CA ALA A 38 8.22 -4.73 -5.51
C ALA A 38 6.82 -4.79 -6.16
N ASP A 39 6.30 -6.00 -6.41
CA ASP A 39 4.94 -6.24 -6.91
C ASP A 39 3.88 -5.65 -5.97
N HIS A 40 4.08 -5.66 -4.64
CA HIS A 40 3.14 -5.04 -3.71
C HIS A 40 3.09 -3.51 -3.82
N LEU A 41 4.21 -2.88 -4.17
CA LEU A 41 4.39 -1.43 -4.08
C LEU A 41 4.17 -0.70 -5.40
N HIS A 42 4.25 -1.40 -6.53
CA HIS A 42 4.39 -0.76 -7.84
C HIS A 42 3.28 0.24 -8.20
N ASN A 43 2.05 0.04 -7.70
CA ASN A 43 0.91 0.93 -7.96
C ASN A 43 0.74 2.07 -6.95
N ILE A 44 1.47 2.03 -5.82
CA ILE A 44 1.37 3.07 -4.78
C ILE A 44 1.83 4.45 -5.29
N PRO A 45 2.93 4.58 -6.07
CA PRO A 45 3.32 5.87 -6.66
C PRO A 45 2.21 6.52 -7.49
N ASP A 46 1.49 5.72 -8.29
CA ASP A 46 0.38 6.23 -9.12
C ASP A 46 -0.81 6.65 -8.27
N LEU A 47 -1.13 5.91 -7.20
CA LEU A 47 -2.14 6.32 -6.21
C LEU A 47 -1.80 7.64 -5.49
N LEU A 48 -0.51 7.90 -5.23
CA LEU A 48 -0.03 9.14 -4.63
C LEU A 48 -0.11 10.32 -5.61
N ALA A 49 0.28 10.09 -6.86
CA ALA A 49 0.30 11.11 -7.90
C ALA A 49 -1.13 11.52 -8.32
N ASP A 50 -1.94 10.52 -8.66
CA ASP A 50 -3.29 10.64 -9.19
C ASP A 50 -4.25 9.66 -8.50
N TYR A 51 -4.73 10.08 -7.34
CA TYR A 51 -5.63 9.31 -6.50
C TYR A 51 -6.98 9.09 -7.18
N SER A 52 -7.39 7.82 -7.21
CA SER A 52 -8.75 7.39 -7.52
C SER A 52 -9.23 6.40 -6.44
N PRO A 53 -10.48 6.53 -5.98
CA PRO A 53 -11.10 5.57 -5.06
C PRO A 53 -11.08 4.13 -5.60
N GLU A 54 -11.32 3.97 -6.90
CA GLU A 54 -11.37 2.68 -7.58
C GLU A 54 -9.99 2.00 -7.58
N ARG A 55 -8.92 2.78 -7.81
CA ARG A 55 -7.54 2.27 -7.70
C ARG A 55 -7.20 1.87 -6.27
N LEU A 56 -7.63 2.65 -5.28
CA LEU A 56 -7.41 2.33 -3.87
C LEU A 56 -8.15 1.05 -3.48
N GLN A 57 -9.39 0.90 -3.95
CA GLN A 57 -10.19 -0.31 -3.75
C GLN A 57 -9.54 -1.53 -4.42
N TYR A 58 -9.01 -1.36 -5.64
CA TYR A 58 -8.31 -2.43 -6.35
C TYR A 58 -7.07 -2.91 -5.59
N TYR A 59 -6.23 -1.98 -5.12
CA TYR A 59 -5.09 -2.31 -4.26
C TYR A 59 -5.56 -3.12 -3.03
N TRP A 60 -6.65 -2.69 -2.38
CA TRP A 60 -7.12 -3.31 -1.14
C TRP A 60 -7.72 -4.72 -1.32
N GLU A 61 -8.50 -4.93 -2.37
CA GLU A 61 -9.26 -6.17 -2.62
C GLU A 61 -8.51 -7.19 -3.48
N VAL A 62 -7.57 -6.74 -4.32
CA VAL A 62 -6.88 -7.60 -5.27
C VAL A 62 -5.41 -7.72 -4.92
N GLU A 63 -4.66 -6.62 -4.94
CA GLU A 63 -3.20 -6.66 -4.84
C GLU A 63 -2.72 -7.06 -3.45
N ARG A 64 -3.29 -6.43 -2.42
CA ARG A 64 -2.95 -6.70 -1.03
C ARG A 64 -3.19 -8.18 -0.66
N PRO A 65 -4.34 -8.81 -0.98
CA PRO A 65 -4.52 -10.24 -0.75
C PRO A 65 -3.58 -11.14 -1.57
N VAL A 66 -3.27 -10.77 -2.82
CA VAL A 66 -2.31 -11.51 -3.66
C VAL A 66 -0.91 -11.48 -3.03
N PHE A 67 -0.45 -10.32 -2.58
CA PHE A 67 0.78 -10.20 -1.81
C PHE A 67 0.73 -11.00 -0.51
N ALA A 68 -0.37 -10.91 0.24
CA ALA A 68 -0.49 -11.59 1.53
C ALA A 68 -0.37 -13.12 1.41
N LYS A 69 -0.91 -13.70 0.32
CA LYS A 69 -0.76 -15.13 -0.01
C LYS A 69 0.68 -15.56 -0.27
N ARG A 70 1.58 -14.62 -0.59
CA ARG A 70 3.01 -14.84 -0.84
C ARG A 70 3.89 -14.50 0.37
N CYS A 71 3.28 -14.20 1.52
CA CYS A 71 3.99 -13.84 2.76
C CYS A 71 3.84 -14.93 3.82
N SER A 72 4.90 -15.11 4.62
CA SER A 72 4.81 -15.80 5.90
C SER A 72 4.04 -14.98 6.93
N PRO A 73 3.55 -15.59 8.03
CA PRO A 73 2.88 -14.86 9.11
C PRO A 73 3.72 -13.72 9.69
N ASP A 74 5.03 -13.93 9.90
CA ASP A 74 5.92 -12.90 10.43
C ASP A 74 6.07 -11.71 9.48
N GLN A 75 6.14 -11.99 8.17
CA GLN A 75 6.13 -10.96 7.14
C GLN A 75 4.79 -10.22 7.10
N LEU A 76 3.66 -10.84 7.43
CA LEU A 76 2.37 -10.14 7.47
C LEU A 76 2.23 -9.21 8.68
N LEU A 77 2.89 -9.51 9.79
CA LEU A 77 2.81 -8.68 11.00
C LEU A 77 3.32 -7.26 10.76
N MET A 78 4.36 -7.08 9.93
CA MET A 78 4.90 -5.74 9.62
C MET A 78 3.91 -4.85 8.86
N TRP A 79 2.96 -5.44 8.13
CA TRP A 79 2.00 -4.70 7.30
C TRP A 79 0.69 -4.41 8.01
N LYS A 80 0.41 -5.12 9.11
CA LYS A 80 -0.87 -5.08 9.80
C LYS A 80 -1.25 -3.66 10.20
N GLU A 81 -0.34 -2.91 10.81
CA GLU A 81 -0.62 -1.54 11.26
C GLU A 81 -0.95 -0.62 10.08
N HIS A 82 -0.18 -0.70 9.00
CA HIS A 82 -0.42 0.10 7.80
C HIS A 82 -1.77 -0.21 7.16
N TRP A 83 -2.11 -1.49 7.04
CA TRP A 83 -3.39 -1.90 6.48
C TRP A 83 -4.58 -1.51 7.37
N GLU A 84 -4.45 -1.56 8.71
CA GLU A 84 -5.51 -1.08 9.60
C GLU A 84 -5.71 0.44 9.50
N ARG A 85 -4.62 1.22 9.36
CA ARG A 85 -4.71 2.67 9.09
C ARG A 85 -5.40 2.94 7.76
N LEU A 86 -5.02 2.19 6.72
CA LEU A 86 -5.58 2.33 5.37
C LEU A 86 -7.05 1.94 5.31
N ARG A 87 -7.46 0.91 6.06
CA ARG A 87 -8.83 0.36 6.07
C ARG A 87 -9.89 1.43 6.32
N ARG A 88 -9.59 2.43 7.13
CA ARG A 88 -10.51 3.53 7.45
C ARG A 88 -10.95 4.30 6.20
N PHE A 89 -10.08 4.40 5.20
CA PHE A 89 -10.38 5.03 3.91
C PHE A 89 -11.15 4.08 2.98
N ILE A 90 -10.98 2.77 3.14
CA ILE A 90 -11.75 1.77 2.39
C ILE A 90 -13.19 1.69 2.90
N ASP A 91 -13.36 1.61 4.21
CA ASP A 91 -14.68 1.39 4.83
C ASP A 91 -15.57 2.64 4.77
N GLN A 92 -14.99 3.83 4.57
CA GLN A 92 -15.70 5.11 4.60
C GLN A 92 -15.31 6.01 3.41
N PRO A 93 -15.62 5.60 2.17
CA PRO A 93 -15.18 6.29 0.98
C PRO A 93 -15.70 7.73 0.89
N ASP A 94 -16.98 7.92 1.20
CA ASP A 94 -17.64 9.22 1.04
C ASP A 94 -17.17 10.26 2.05
N LYS A 95 -16.61 9.85 3.18
CA LYS A 95 -16.12 10.78 4.21
C LYS A 95 -14.87 11.55 3.79
N TRP A 96 -14.10 11.00 2.87
CA TRP A 96 -12.88 11.64 2.38
C TRP A 96 -13.05 12.23 0.99
N ALA A 97 -14.26 12.27 0.40
CA ALA A 97 -14.53 12.94 -0.88
C ALA A 97 -14.19 14.45 -0.80
N TRP A 98 -12.90 14.75 -0.90
CA TRP A 98 -12.29 16.05 -0.58
C TRP A 98 -12.34 17.01 -1.78
N ARG A 99 -12.87 16.55 -2.93
CA ARG A 99 -13.01 17.33 -4.16
C ARG A 99 -14.37 17.97 -4.36
N ASP A 100 -15.41 17.60 -3.60
CA ASP A 100 -16.76 18.17 -3.80
C ASP A 100 -17.01 19.49 -3.03
N LYS A 101 -15.95 20.14 -2.53
CA LYS A 101 -16.06 21.38 -1.73
C LYS A 101 -15.37 22.61 -2.31
N PHE A 102 -14.80 22.54 -3.51
CA PHE A 102 -14.21 23.71 -4.18
C PHE A 102 -14.46 23.71 -5.68
#